data_AF-A0A543ENC9-F1
#
_entry.id   AF-A0A543ENC9-F1
#
_cell.length_a   1.000
_cell.length_b   1.000
_cell.length_c   1.000
_cell.angle_alpha   90.00
_cell.angle_beta   90.00
_cell.angle_gamma   90.00
#
_symmetry.space_group_name_H-M   'P 1'
#
loop_
_entity.id
_entity.type
_entity.pdbx_description
1 polymer ?
#
loop_
_entity_poly.entity_id
_entity_poly.type
_entity_poly.pdbx_seq_one_letter_code
_entity_poly.pdbx_strand_id
1 'polypeptide(L)'
;MKKSISFFIISFALALLNGYFFNYINDTYFHFDINHNKHNNISKDELNFIAIFIAPFLETFLFQYLPYLVLSQWMKISNKVLCIIIMSIIFASMHYYNGLYIVMTFFGGIILNNLYIYYNKHAHAYSFMLTVFFHGLFNLYGFLFIM
;
A
#
# COMPACT_ATOMS: atom_id res chain seq x y z
N MET A 1 -7.74 17.19 -14.39
CA MET A 1 -6.30 16.90 -14.43
C MET A 1 -5.52 17.48 -13.25
N LYS A 2 -5.47 18.81 -13.04
CA LYS A 2 -4.72 19.42 -11.90
C LYS A 2 -5.08 18.82 -10.53
N LYS A 3 -6.38 18.70 -10.21
CA LYS A 3 -6.86 18.12 -8.94
C LYS A 3 -6.40 16.67 -8.71
N SER A 4 -6.36 15.85 -9.77
CA SER A 4 -5.96 14.45 -9.69
C SER A 4 -4.47 14.30 -9.42
N ILE A 5 -3.65 15.14 -10.05
CA ILE A 5 -2.20 15.19 -9.80
C ILE A 5 -1.94 15.64 -8.37
N SER A 6 -2.60 16.72 -7.90
CA SER A 6 -2.46 17.17 -6.51
C SER A 6 -2.86 16.07 -5.52
N PHE A 7 -3.95 15.35 -5.80
CA PHE A 7 -4.39 14.24 -4.96
C PHE A 7 -3.33 13.12 -4.89
N PHE A 8 -2.73 12.75 -6.04
CA PHE A 8 -1.61 11.80 -6.08
C PHE A 8 -0.44 12.25 -5.20
N ILE A 9 0.02 13.49 -5.37
CA ILE A 9 1.18 14.03 -4.66
C ILE A 9 0.92 14.09 -3.15
N ILE A 10 -0.27 14.55 -2.75
CA ILE A 10 -0.66 14.61 -1.33
C ILE A 10 -0.73 13.20 -0.73
N SER A 11 -1.36 12.26 -1.43
CA SER A 11 -1.39 10.85 -0.98
C SER A 11 0.02 10.27 -0.86
N PHE A 12 0.92 10.61 -1.78
CA PHE A 12 2.29 10.12 -1.76
C PHE A 12 3.06 10.69 -0.57
N ALA A 13 2.96 12.00 -0.34
CA ALA A 13 3.52 12.63 0.85
C ALA A 13 2.99 12.02 2.15
N LEU A 14 1.69 11.73 2.23
CA LEU A 14 1.11 11.04 3.39
C LEU A 14 1.64 9.62 3.57
N ALA A 15 1.86 8.89 2.48
CA ALA A 15 2.45 7.54 2.53
C ALA A 15 3.89 7.59 3.07
N LEU A 16 4.69 8.56 2.60
CA LEU A 16 6.05 8.78 3.11
C LEU A 16 6.03 9.16 4.60
N LEU A 17 5.16 10.08 5.01
CA LEU A 17 5.01 10.47 6.42
C LEU A 17 4.61 9.28 7.30
N ASN A 18 3.71 8.42 6.82
CA ASN A 18 3.35 7.18 7.51
C ASN A 18 4.58 6.28 7.70
N GLY A 19 5.37 6.07 6.63
CA GLY A 19 6.61 5.28 6.70
C GLY A 19 7.60 5.85 7.71
N TYR A 20 7.92 7.15 7.62
CA TYR A 20 8.84 7.81 8.54
C TYR A 20 8.37 7.77 10.01
N PHE A 21 7.08 7.99 10.24
CA PHE A 21 6.50 7.96 11.58
C PHE A 21 6.66 6.58 12.23
N PHE A 22 6.33 5.51 11.52
CA PHE A 22 6.46 4.15 12.06
C PHE A 22 7.90 3.68 12.13
N ASN A 23 8.78 4.15 11.25
CA ASN A 23 10.22 3.90 11.36
C ASN A 23 10.79 4.54 12.64
N TYR A 24 10.46 5.82 12.91
CA TYR A 24 10.84 6.49 14.14
C TYR A 24 10.36 5.76 15.41
N ILE A 25 9.10 5.28 15.41
CA ILE A 25 8.56 4.48 16.52
C ILE A 25 9.36 3.18 16.68
N ASN A 26 9.66 2.50 15.58
CA ASN A 26 10.44 1.27 15.61
C ASN A 26 11.82 1.51 16.23
N ASP A 27 12.55 2.50 15.73
CA ASP A 27 13.90 2.84 16.16
C ASP A 27 13.97 3.31 17.63
N THR A 28 12.89 3.91 18.14
CA THR A 28 12.87 4.44 19.51
C THR A 28 12.41 3.41 20.54
N TYR A 29 11.49 2.52 20.18
CA TYR A 29 10.77 1.70 21.17
C TYR A 29 10.82 0.18 20.93
N PHE A 30 10.87 -0.28 19.68
CA PHE A 30 10.68 -1.71 19.36
C PHE A 30 11.95 -2.39 18.86
N HIS A 31 12.84 -1.66 18.18
CA HIS A 31 14.09 -2.15 17.57
C HIS A 31 13.90 -3.43 16.74
N PHE A 32 12.78 -3.54 16.04
CA PHE A 32 12.52 -4.69 15.19
C PHE A 32 13.39 -4.63 13.94
N ASP A 33 14.10 -5.73 13.67
CA ASP A 33 14.84 -5.92 12.42
C ASP A 33 13.95 -6.62 11.40
N ILE A 34 13.53 -5.87 10.38
CA ILE A 34 12.73 -6.37 9.24
C ILE A 34 13.50 -7.45 8.46
N ASN A 35 14.84 -7.51 8.58
CA ASN A 35 15.69 -8.48 7.90
C ASN A 35 15.90 -9.80 8.66
N HIS A 36 15.34 -9.96 9.86
CA HIS A 36 15.67 -11.07 10.74
C HIS A 36 15.30 -12.45 10.16
N ASN A 37 14.31 -12.51 9.26
CA ASN A 37 13.85 -13.72 8.59
C ASN A 37 14.13 -13.71 7.08
N LYS A 38 15.38 -13.44 6.68
CA LYS A 38 15.76 -13.56 5.26
C LYS A 38 15.61 -15.01 4.78
N HIS A 39 14.83 -15.19 3.72
CA HIS A 39 14.82 -16.44 2.96
C HIS A 39 16.20 -16.64 2.34
N ASN A 40 16.94 -17.66 2.79
CA ASN A 40 18.31 -17.94 2.36
C ASN A 40 18.48 -18.28 0.86
N ASN A 41 17.37 -18.43 0.12
CA ASN A 41 17.36 -18.90 -1.26
C ASN A 41 17.14 -17.80 -2.31
N ILE A 42 16.88 -16.55 -1.91
CA ILE A 42 16.64 -15.44 -2.83
C ILE A 42 17.62 -14.30 -2.49
N SER A 43 18.31 -13.77 -3.48
CA SER A 43 19.22 -12.64 -3.28
C SER A 43 18.45 -11.37 -2.88
N LYS A 44 19.14 -10.42 -2.24
CA LYS A 44 18.52 -9.13 -1.87
C LYS A 44 18.00 -8.38 -3.11
N ASP A 45 18.75 -8.41 -4.20
CA ASP A 45 18.40 -7.71 -5.43
C ASP A 45 17.15 -8.31 -6.09
N GLU A 46 17.04 -9.64 -6.12
CA GLU A 46 15.83 -10.33 -6.60
C GLU A 46 14.61 -10.00 -5.73
N LEU A 47 14.77 -10.01 -4.40
CA LEU A 47 13.68 -9.66 -3.48
C LEU A 47 13.21 -8.20 -3.70
N ASN A 48 14.15 -7.26 -3.86
CA ASN A 48 13.85 -5.86 -4.12
C ASN A 48 13.17 -5.68 -5.50
N PHE A 49 13.63 -6.40 -6.52
CA PHE A 49 12.97 -6.39 -7.83
C PHE A 49 11.52 -6.86 -7.74
N ILE A 50 11.27 -7.97 -7.03
CA ILE A 50 9.91 -8.47 -6.78
C ILE A 50 9.10 -7.42 -6.03
N ALA A 51 9.63 -6.85 -4.95
CA ALA A 51 8.94 -5.87 -4.11
C ALA A 51 8.59 -4.58 -4.84
N ILE A 52 9.40 -4.13 -5.81
CA ILE A 52 9.18 -2.87 -6.54
C ILE A 52 8.31 -3.07 -7.78
N PHE A 53 8.46 -4.19 -8.49
CA PHE A 53 7.83 -4.36 -9.80
C PHE A 53 6.73 -5.42 -9.85
N ILE A 54 6.81 -6.49 -9.06
CA ILE A 54 5.86 -7.61 -9.15
C ILE A 54 4.80 -7.51 -8.06
N ALA A 55 5.23 -7.36 -6.80
CA ALA A 55 4.35 -7.27 -5.64
C ALA A 55 3.31 -6.15 -5.80
N PRO A 56 3.63 -4.92 -6.27
CA PRO A 56 2.63 -3.87 -6.41
C PRO A 56 1.50 -4.23 -7.36
N PHE A 57 1.75 -5.00 -8.44
CA PHE A 57 0.70 -5.47 -9.34
C PHE A 57 -0.20 -6.50 -8.68
N LEU A 58 0.40 -7.54 -8.07
CA LEU A 58 -0.34 -8.62 -7.42
C LEU A 58 -1.14 -8.10 -6.23
N GLU A 59 -0.52 -7.29 -5.38
CA GLU A 59 -1.16 -6.72 -4.20
C GLU A 59 -2.26 -5.74 -4.59
N THR A 60 -2.03 -4.86 -5.56
CA THR A 60 -3.09 -3.95 -6.05
C THR A 60 -4.28 -4.72 -6.60
N PHE A 61 -4.04 -5.83 -7.28
CA PHE A 61 -5.10 -6.67 -7.79
C PHE A 61 -5.89 -7.34 -6.66
N LEU A 62 -5.19 -7.97 -5.71
CA LEU A 62 -5.79 -8.77 -4.65
C LEU A 62 -6.43 -7.94 -3.54
N PHE A 63 -5.91 -6.75 -3.25
CA PHE A 63 -6.30 -5.97 -2.07
C PHE A 63 -7.01 -4.66 -2.39
N GLN A 64 -6.85 -4.12 -3.60
CA GLN A 64 -7.56 -2.92 -4.05
C GLN A 64 -8.66 -3.28 -5.05
N TYR A 65 -8.31 -3.87 -6.19
CA TYR A 65 -9.26 -4.12 -7.28
C TYR A 65 -10.33 -5.15 -6.92
N LEU A 66 -9.94 -6.38 -6.58
CA LEU A 66 -10.89 -7.46 -6.29
C LEU A 66 -11.79 -7.15 -5.09
N PRO A 67 -11.29 -6.67 -3.94
CA PRO A 67 -12.16 -6.39 -2.81
C PRO A 67 -13.12 -5.25 -3.10
N TYR A 68 -12.68 -4.20 -3.82
CA TYR A 68 -13.58 -3.13 -4.20
C TYR A 68 -14.67 -3.60 -5.18
N LEU A 69 -14.33 -4.46 -6.13
CA LEU A 69 -15.29 -5.09 -7.05
C LEU A 69 -16.37 -5.85 -6.26
N VAL A 70 -15.95 -6.73 -5.34
CA VAL A 70 -16.85 -7.53 -4.50
C VAL A 70 -17.72 -6.62 -3.63
N LEU A 71 -17.12 -5.70 -2.88
CA LEU A 71 -17.84 -4.85 -1.92
C LEU A 71 -18.80 -3.89 -2.62
N SER A 72 -18.36 -3.21 -3.69
CA SER A 72 -19.14 -2.15 -4.33
C SER A 72 -20.11 -2.66 -5.39
N GLN A 73 -19.78 -3.72 -6.13
CA GLN A 73 -20.63 -4.21 -7.23
C GLN A 73 -21.45 -5.42 -6.84
N TRP A 74 -20.87 -6.41 -6.15
CA TRP A 74 -21.58 -7.65 -5.80
C TRP A 74 -22.41 -7.47 -4.53
N MET A 75 -21.79 -6.92 -3.48
CA MET A 75 -22.45 -6.64 -2.20
C MET A 75 -23.16 -5.28 -2.16
N LYS A 76 -22.94 -4.44 -3.19
CA LYS A 76 -23.60 -3.12 -3.36
C LYS A 76 -23.41 -2.16 -2.17
N ILE A 77 -22.28 -2.25 -1.48
CA ILE A 77 -21.94 -1.34 -0.39
C ILE A 77 -21.63 0.05 -0.99
N SER A 78 -22.48 1.02 -0.71
CA SER A 78 -22.34 2.39 -1.22
C SER A 78 -21.44 3.28 -0.36
N ASN A 79 -21.23 2.90 0.91
CA ASN A 79 -20.37 3.63 1.84
C ASN A 79 -18.89 3.39 1.52
N LYS A 80 -18.27 4.36 0.84
CA LYS A 80 -16.86 4.30 0.43
C LYS A 80 -15.89 4.21 1.59
N VAL A 81 -16.17 4.89 2.70
CA VAL A 81 -15.32 4.85 3.89
C VAL A 81 -15.29 3.43 4.45
N LEU A 82 -16.46 2.78 4.54
CA LEU A 82 -16.54 1.39 4.96
C LEU A 82 -15.75 0.46 4.03
N CYS A 83 -15.86 0.64 2.70
CA CYS A 83 -15.06 -0.14 1.75
C CYS A 83 -13.55 0.07 2.00
N ILE A 84 -13.09 1.31 2.13
CA ILE A 84 -11.67 1.62 2.41
C ILE A 84 -11.20 0.91 3.67
N ILE A 85 -11.97 0.98 4.76
CA ILE A 85 -11.59 0.34 6.03
C ILE A 85 -11.49 -1.18 5.87
N ILE A 86 -12.50 -1.84 5.29
CA ILE A 86 -12.48 -3.29 5.08
C ILE A 86 -11.28 -3.71 4.22
N MET A 87 -11.07 -3.02 3.09
CA MET A 87 -9.94 -3.30 2.19
C MET A 87 -8.59 -3.11 2.90
N SER A 88 -8.47 -2.11 3.77
CA SER A 88 -7.23 -1.81 4.50
C SER A 88 -6.95 -2.86 5.57
N ILE A 89 -7.98 -3.39 6.22
CA ILE A 89 -7.86 -4.50 7.17
C ILE A 89 -7.35 -5.75 6.45
N ILE A 90 -7.93 -6.10 5.29
CA ILE A 90 -7.52 -7.27 4.50
C ILE A 90 -6.06 -7.12 4.03
N PHE A 91 -5.67 -5.92 3.58
CA PHE A 91 -4.29 -5.66 3.17
C PHE A 91 -3.30 -5.80 4.33
N ALA A 92 -3.63 -5.20 5.49
CA ALA A 92 -2.78 -5.25 6.67
C ALA A 92 -2.66 -6.67 7.26
N SER A 93 -3.72 -7.49 7.20
CA SER A 93 -3.70 -8.83 7.79
C SER A 93 -2.73 -9.79 7.10
N MET A 94 -2.33 -9.50 5.85
CA MET A 94 -1.30 -10.26 5.14
C MET A 94 0.13 -9.97 5.62
N HIS A 95 0.30 -8.97 6.48
CA HIS A 95 1.59 -8.54 7.02
C HIS A 95 1.76 -8.98 8.49
N TYR A 96 1.25 -10.17 8.83
CA TYR A 96 1.12 -10.67 10.20
C TYR A 96 2.44 -10.95 10.94
N TYR A 97 3.59 -10.77 10.29
CA TYR A 97 4.90 -11.05 10.87
C TYR A 97 5.30 -10.06 11.97
N ASN A 98 4.72 -8.86 12.02
CA ASN A 98 5.02 -7.88 13.06
C ASN A 98 3.82 -6.96 13.35
N GLY A 99 3.44 -6.84 14.63
CA GLY A 99 2.28 -6.04 15.03
C GLY A 99 2.38 -4.54 14.68
N LEU A 100 3.55 -3.92 14.89
CA LEU A 100 3.79 -2.52 14.51
C LEU A 100 3.65 -2.34 12.99
N TYR A 101 4.17 -3.30 12.23
CA TYR A 101 4.10 -3.28 10.78
C TYR A 101 2.68 -3.53 10.24
N ILE A 102 1.85 -4.36 10.91
CA ILE A 102 0.41 -4.47 10.60
C ILE A 102 -0.28 -3.11 10.77
N VAL A 103 0.01 -2.39 11.84
CA VAL A 103 -0.59 -1.06 12.08
C VAL A 103 -0.12 -0.06 11.02
N MET A 104 1.18 -0.03 10.70
CA MET A 104 1.73 0.81 9.64
C MET A 104 1.07 0.51 8.28
N THR A 105 0.94 -0.77 7.93
CA THR A 105 0.34 -1.20 6.66
C THR A 105 -1.16 -0.99 6.61
N PHE A 106 -1.85 -0.99 7.75
CA PHE A 106 -3.26 -0.57 7.82
C PHE A 106 -3.44 0.90 7.40
N PHE A 107 -2.65 1.82 7.97
CA PHE A 107 -2.71 3.23 7.57
C PHE A 107 -2.23 3.44 6.12
N GLY A 108 -1.19 2.73 5.69
CA GLY A 108 -0.77 2.69 4.28
C GLY A 108 -1.88 2.19 3.35
N GLY A 109 -2.60 1.15 3.77
CA GLY A 109 -3.76 0.60 3.10
C GLY A 109 -4.87 1.62 2.95
N ILE A 110 -5.17 2.43 3.97
CA ILE A 110 -6.16 3.51 3.88
C ILE A 110 -5.79 4.48 2.76
N ILE A 111 -4.53 4.88 2.68
CA ILE A 111 -4.03 5.81 1.66
C ILE A 111 -4.17 5.19 0.26
N LEU A 112 -3.71 3.95 0.09
CA LEU A 112 -3.72 3.25 -1.19
C LEU A 112 -5.14 2.93 -1.68
N ASN A 113 -6.03 2.49 -0.78
CA ASN A 113 -7.43 2.20 -1.09
C ASN A 113 -8.23 3.47 -1.41
N ASN A 114 -7.97 4.57 -0.70
CA ASN A 114 -8.54 5.86 -1.02
C ASN A 114 -8.07 6.36 -2.39
N LEU A 115 -6.79 6.16 -2.72
CA LEU A 115 -6.21 6.47 -4.03
C LEU A 115 -6.90 5.70 -5.16
N TYR A 116 -7.02 4.39 -4.99
CA TYR A 116 -7.69 3.53 -5.95
C TYR A 116 -9.14 3.94 -6.19
N ILE A 117 -9.94 4.15 -5.13
CA ILE A 117 -11.35 4.54 -5.27
C ILE A 117 -11.50 5.93 -5.89
N TYR A 118 -10.60 6.87 -5.55
CA TYR A 118 -10.59 8.19 -6.16
C TYR A 118 -10.40 8.09 -7.68
N TYR A 119 -9.40 7.33 -8.14
CA TYR A 119 -9.18 7.16 -9.57
C TYR A 119 -10.24 6.30 -10.24
N ASN A 120 -10.80 5.32 -9.54
CA ASN A 120 -11.90 4.54 -10.08
C ASN A 120 -13.11 5.41 -10.42
N LYS A 121 -13.33 6.48 -9.64
CA LYS A 121 -14.39 7.47 -9.91
C LYS A 121 -14.03 8.48 -11.01
N HIS A 122 -12.78 8.93 -11.10
CA HIS A 122 -12.41 10.09 -11.94
C HIS A 122 -11.58 9.75 -13.19
N ALA A 123 -10.98 8.55 -13.24
CA ALA A 123 -10.13 8.04 -14.31
C ALA A 123 -10.20 6.51 -14.37
N HIS A 124 -11.42 5.95 -14.39
CA HIS A 124 -11.71 4.51 -14.21
C HIS A 124 -10.79 3.59 -15.01
N ALA A 125 -10.57 3.87 -16.30
CA ALA A 125 -9.73 3.05 -17.18
C ALA A 125 -8.26 2.92 -16.71
N TYR A 126 -7.78 3.88 -15.92
CA TYR A 126 -6.39 3.93 -15.46
C TYR A 126 -6.25 3.72 -13.94
N SER A 127 -7.36 3.50 -13.22
CA SER A 127 -7.36 3.44 -11.75
C SER A 127 -6.43 2.38 -11.20
N PHE A 128 -6.45 1.19 -11.79
CA PHE A 128 -5.58 0.09 -11.43
C PHE A 128 -4.10 0.45 -11.65
N MET A 129 -3.74 0.86 -12.88
CA MET A 129 -2.34 1.15 -13.22
C MET A 129 -1.77 2.34 -12.47
N LEU A 130 -2.58 3.38 -12.19
CA LEU A 130 -2.13 4.51 -11.38
C LEU A 130 -1.86 4.12 -9.93
N THR A 131 -2.67 3.22 -9.36
CA THR A 131 -2.45 2.69 -8.00
C THR A 131 -1.24 1.76 -7.96
N VAL A 132 -1.05 0.89 -8.95
CA VAL A 132 0.15 0.05 -9.08
C VAL A 132 1.40 0.93 -9.18
N PHE A 133 1.36 1.96 -10.02
CA PHE A 133 2.47 2.90 -10.16
C PHE A 133 2.78 3.63 -8.86
N PHE A 134 1.75 4.12 -8.16
CA PHE A 134 1.92 4.74 -6.84
C PHE A 134 2.58 3.80 -5.84
N HIS A 135 2.11 2.54 -5.78
CA HIS A 135 2.62 1.54 -4.86
C HIS A 135 4.08 1.17 -5.20
N GLY A 136 4.39 0.96 -6.48
CA GLY A 136 5.77 0.74 -6.93
C GLY A 136 6.70 1.91 -6.63
N LEU A 137 6.25 3.16 -6.78
CA LEU A 137 7.03 4.34 -6.40
C LEU A 137 7.30 4.41 -4.90
N PHE A 138 6.33 4.04 -4.06
CA PHE A 138 6.53 4.00 -2.61
C PHE A 138 7.57 2.95 -2.22
N ASN A 139 7.50 1.75 -2.82
CA ASN A 139 8.47 0.69 -2.56
C ASN A 139 9.86 1.05 -3.09
N LEU A 140 9.94 1.67 -4.27
CA LEU A 140 11.20 2.19 -4.83
C LEU A 140 11.81 3.24 -3.90
N TYR A 141 11.00 4.14 -3.34
CA TYR A 141 11.47 5.13 -2.36
C TYR A 141 12.05 4.46 -1.12
N GLY A 142 11.35 3.47 -0.55
CA GLY A 142 11.84 2.70 0.58
C GLY A 142 13.18 2.03 0.29
N PHE A 143 13.32 1.42 -0.89
CA PHE A 143 14.57 0.80 -1.32
C PHE A 143 15.73 1.79 -1.48
N LEU A 144 15.48 2.99 -2.04
CA LEU A 144 16.55 3.97 -2.33
C LEU A 144 16.99 4.79 -1.11
N PHE A 145 16.11 5.02 -0.13
CA PHE A 145 16.33 6.03 0.91
C PHE A 145 16.19 5.53 2.35
N ILE A 146 15.64 4.33 2.57
CA ILE A 146 15.37 3.81 3.92
C ILE A 146 16.18 2.54 4.21
N MET A 147 16.23 1.60 3.26
CA MET A 147 17.07 0.39 3.33
C MET A 147 18.54 0.69 3.10
#